data_AF-A0A0E4BYQ7-F1
#
_entry.id   AF-A0A0E4BYQ7-F1
#
_cell.length_a   1.000
_cell.length_b   1.000
_cell.length_c   1.000
_cell.angle_alpha   90.00
_cell.angle_beta   90.00
_cell.angle_gamma   90.00
#
_symmetry.space_group_name_H-M   'P 1'
#
loop_
_entity.id
_entity.type
_entity.pdbx_description
1 polymer ?
#
loop_
_entity_poly.entity_id
_entity_poly.type
_entity_poly.pdbx_seq_one_letter_code
_entity_poly.pdbx_strand_id
1 'polypeptide(L)'
;MLCVDEKPSIQALERAQGYLKLPNGRALTGQSHDYKRHGTTTLFAALEVATGKIIATHSKRRRRVEFLDFMNSVTAAFPNRKLHVILDNLNTHKKNEDWLKAHPNVQFHFTPTSASWLNQVEVWFSILQGQSLSGTSFTSLKQLQEHIDAYVNAYNDRAEPFVWTKKKVRQRRFKGRRITQL
;
A
#
# COMPACT_ATOMS: atom_id res chain seq x y z
N MET A 1 4.81 9.55 -15.28
CA MET A 1 3.61 8.70 -15.13
C MET A 1 3.50 8.32 -13.66
N LEU A 2 2.29 8.32 -13.11
CA LEU A 2 2.00 7.98 -11.73
C LEU A 2 1.04 6.79 -11.68
N CYS A 3 1.31 5.78 -10.86
CA CYS A 3 0.38 4.72 -10.50
C CYS A 3 -0.27 5.10 -9.18
N VAL A 4 -1.60 5.27 -9.16
CA VAL A 4 -2.32 5.78 -7.99
C VAL A 4 -3.36 4.76 -7.54
N ASP A 5 -3.45 4.57 -6.23
CA ASP A 5 -4.44 3.72 -5.58
C ASP A 5 -4.49 4.04 -4.09
N GLU A 6 -5.43 3.40 -3.39
CA GLU A 6 -5.65 3.49 -1.97
C GLU A 6 -5.53 2.14 -1.29
N LYS A 7 -4.84 2.11 -0.15
CA LYS A 7 -4.88 0.99 0.79
C LYS A 7 -5.85 1.33 1.92
N PRO A 8 -7.11 0.87 1.85
CA PRO A 8 -8.09 1.11 2.90
C PRO A 8 -7.80 0.30 4.16
N SER A 9 -8.42 0.74 5.26
CA SER A 9 -8.58 -0.06 6.48
C SER A 9 -7.28 -0.56 7.10
N ILE A 10 -6.19 0.21 7.01
CA ILE A 10 -4.94 -0.09 7.74
C ILE A 10 -5.24 0.10 9.23
N GLN A 11 -5.02 -0.94 10.03
CA GLN A 11 -5.52 -1.00 11.41
C GLN A 11 -4.39 -0.73 12.41
N ALA A 12 -4.65 0.16 13.37
CA ALA A 12 -3.79 0.32 14.54
C ALA A 12 -4.16 -0.78 15.55
N LEU A 13 -3.30 -1.78 15.67
CA LEU A 13 -3.49 -2.93 16.54
C LEU A 13 -2.43 -2.91 17.64
N GLU A 14 -2.87 -2.82 18.88
CA GLU A 14 -2.02 -3.02 20.04
C GLU A 14 -2.06 -4.50 20.40
N ARG A 15 -0.92 -5.17 20.29
CA ARG A 15 -0.75 -6.56 20.69
C ARG A 15 0.05 -6.61 21.97
N ALA A 16 -0.36 -7.47 22.89
CA ALA A 16 0.48 -7.84 24.03
C ALA A 16 1.72 -8.58 23.49
N GLN A 17 2.89 -7.96 23.62
CA GLN A 17 4.15 -8.55 23.22
C GLN A 17 4.67 -9.39 24.40
N GLY A 18 4.62 -10.72 24.25
CA GLY A 18 5.22 -11.65 25.19
C GLY A 18 6.56 -12.17 24.67
N TYR A 19 7.35 -12.75 25.57
CA TYR A 19 8.53 -13.54 25.22
C TYR A 19 8.37 -14.93 25.81
N LEU A 20 8.43 -15.95 24.94
CA LEU A 20 8.57 -17.33 25.37
C LEU A 20 10.07 -17.65 25.41
N LYS A 21 10.63 -17.81 26.62
CA LYS A 21 11.98 -18.37 26.76
C LYS A 21 11.89 -19.89 26.63
N LEU A 22 12.54 -20.44 25.62
CA LEU A 22 12.69 -21.88 25.47
C LEU A 22 13.78 -22.41 26.43
N PRO A 23 13.73 -23.70 26.82
CA PRO A 23 14.73 -24.31 27.71
C PRO A 23 16.18 -24.20 27.20
N ASN A 24 16.38 -24.03 25.90
CA ASN A 24 17.69 -23.82 25.26
C ASN A 24 18.18 -22.37 25.29
N GLY A 25 17.52 -21.49 26.05
CA GLY A 25 17.88 -20.07 26.19
C GLY A 25 17.41 -19.17 25.05
N ARG A 26 16.81 -19.71 23.97
CA ARG A 26 16.25 -18.88 22.88
C ARG A 26 14.96 -18.22 23.34
N ALA A 27 14.87 -16.90 23.18
CA ALA A 27 13.62 -16.17 23.33
C ALA A 27 12.90 -16.11 21.98
N LEU A 28 11.66 -16.58 21.94
CA LEU A 28 10.74 -16.34 20.84
C LEU A 28 9.81 -15.21 21.23
N THR A 29 9.70 -14.20 20.39
CA THR A 29 8.66 -13.18 20.52
C THR A 29 7.32 -13.82 20.20
N GLY A 30 6.47 -13.96 21.21
CA GLY A 30 5.09 -14.38 21.05
C GLY A 30 4.23 -13.13 20.93
N GLN A 31 3.58 -12.93 19.80
CA GLN A 31 2.44 -12.02 19.77
C GLN A 31 1.22 -12.81 20.22
N SER A 32 0.56 -12.36 21.29
CA SER A 32 -0.74 -12.93 21.63
C SER A 32 -1.69 -12.77 20.44
N HIS A 33 -2.59 -13.75 20.27
CA HIS A 33 -3.71 -13.60 19.33
C HIS A 33 -4.66 -12.47 19.76
N ASP A 34 -4.65 -12.10 21.04
CA ASP A 34 -5.44 -11.00 21.58
C ASP A 34 -4.83 -9.65 21.17
N TYR A 35 -5.69 -8.75 20.69
CA TYR A 35 -5.30 -7.41 20.31
C TYR A 35 -6.38 -6.39 20.70
N LYS A 36 -5.94 -5.16 20.98
CA LYS A 36 -6.81 -4.00 21.13
C LYS A 36 -6.75 -3.15 19.86
N ARG A 37 -7.92 -2.71 19.39
CA ARG A 37 -8.06 -1.93 18.16
C ARG A 37 -8.16 -0.45 18.49
N HIS A 38 -7.31 0.37 17.85
CA HIS A 38 -7.24 1.82 18.06
C HIS A 38 -7.76 2.64 16.87
N GLY A 39 -8.46 1.99 15.95
CA GLY A 39 -9.03 2.60 14.75
C GLY A 39 -8.34 2.15 13.47
N THR A 40 -8.73 2.78 12.37
CA THR A 40 -8.21 2.50 11.03
C THR A 40 -7.93 3.78 10.27
N THR A 41 -7.01 3.71 9.30
CA THR A 41 -6.73 4.77 8.33
C THR A 41 -6.76 4.21 6.91
N THR A 42 -7.04 5.07 5.95
CA THR A 42 -6.87 4.81 4.52
C THR A 42 -5.64 5.56 4.05
N LEU A 43 -4.73 4.89 3.35
CA LEU A 43 -3.56 5.50 2.77
C LEU A 43 -3.77 5.65 1.27
N PHE A 44 -3.86 6.88 0.77
CA PHE A 44 -3.74 7.14 -0.67
C PHE A 44 -2.26 7.21 -1.02
N ALA A 45 -1.86 6.61 -2.13
CA ALA A 45 -0.48 6.62 -2.60
C ALA A 45 -0.40 6.83 -4.11
N ALA A 46 0.63 7.57 -4.53
CA ALA A 46 1.02 7.79 -5.91
C ALA A 46 2.47 7.33 -6.07
N LEU A 47 2.69 6.32 -6.90
CA LEU A 47 4.00 5.81 -7.27
C LEU A 47 4.46 6.45 -8.57
N GLU A 48 5.59 7.15 -8.56
CA GLU A 48 6.25 7.65 -9.76
C GLU A 48 7.03 6.52 -10.44
N VAL A 49 6.51 6.04 -11.58
CA VAL A 49 7.06 4.85 -12.26
C VAL A 49 8.53 5.01 -12.65
N ALA A 50 8.95 6.24 -12.98
CA ALA A 50 10.30 6.54 -13.44
C ALA A 50 11.36 6.56 -12.33
N THR A 51 10.95 6.71 -11.07
CA THR A 51 11.88 6.82 -9.92
C THR A 51 11.60 5.78 -8.84
N GLY A 52 10.42 5.17 -8.83
CA GLY A 52 9.93 4.31 -7.76
C GLY A 52 9.46 5.07 -6.52
N LYS A 53 9.55 6.41 -6.50
CA LYS A 53 9.18 7.22 -5.32
C LYS A 53 7.68 7.22 -5.07
N ILE A 54 7.31 7.42 -3.81
CA ILE A 54 5.95 7.41 -3.32
C ILE A 54 5.59 8.78 -2.74
N ILE A 55 4.44 9.29 -3.14
CA ILE A 55 3.74 10.37 -2.46
C ILE A 55 2.52 9.74 -1.80
N ALA A 56 2.35 9.92 -0.49
CA ALA A 56 1.25 9.30 0.23
C ALA A 56 0.60 10.26 1.23
N THR A 57 -0.71 10.11 1.42
CA THR A 57 -1.49 10.90 2.38
C THR A 57 -2.50 10.01 3.10
N HIS A 58 -2.63 10.22 4.41
CA HIS A 58 -3.62 9.54 5.23
C HIS A 58 -4.99 10.19 5.12
N SER A 59 -6.02 9.38 5.15
CA SER A 59 -7.40 9.83 5.25
C SER A 59 -8.22 8.93 6.19
N LYS A 60 -9.24 9.51 6.81
CA LYS A 60 -10.24 8.76 7.59
C LYS A 60 -11.24 8.03 6.71
N ARG A 61 -11.49 8.53 5.49
CA ARG A 61 -12.50 8.02 4.57
C ARG A 61 -11.92 7.87 3.17
N ARG A 62 -12.55 7.00 2.39
CA ARG A 62 -12.16 6.65 1.02
C ARG A 62 -13.28 7.01 0.04
N ARG A 63 -13.65 8.29 -0.03
CA ARG A 63 -14.64 8.77 -1.01
C ARG A 63 -13.90 9.55 -2.09
N ARG A 64 -14.63 9.92 -3.13
CA ARG A 64 -14.11 10.73 -4.23
C ARG A 64 -13.50 12.05 -3.75
N VAL A 65 -14.10 12.71 -2.76
CA VAL A 65 -13.61 13.99 -2.24
C VAL A 65 -12.19 13.81 -1.70
N GLU A 66 -11.97 12.81 -0.85
CA GLU A 66 -10.63 12.55 -0.30
C GLU A 66 -9.62 12.11 -1.38
N PHE A 67 -10.08 11.37 -2.39
CA PHE A 67 -9.26 11.04 -3.55
C PHE A 67 -8.83 12.30 -4.33
N LEU A 68 -9.75 13.24 -4.58
CA LEU A 68 -9.45 14.48 -5.29
C LEU A 68 -8.58 15.42 -4.44
N ASP A 69 -8.76 15.46 -3.12
CA ASP A 69 -7.89 16.20 -2.20
C ASP A 69 -6.45 15.66 -2.24
N PHE A 70 -6.30 14.33 -2.29
CA PHE A 70 -5.01 13.69 -2.53
C PHE A 70 -4.44 14.08 -3.89
N MET A 71 -5.24 14.03 -4.96
CA MET A 71 -4.79 14.43 -6.30
C MET A 71 -4.38 15.91 -6.38
N ASN A 72 -5.03 16.81 -5.64
CA ASN A 72 -4.60 18.22 -5.53
C ASN A 72 -3.20 18.33 -4.91
N SER A 73 -2.90 17.49 -3.90
CA SER A 73 -1.57 17.45 -3.29
C SER A 73 -0.52 16.90 -4.26
N VAL A 74 -0.89 15.89 -5.07
CA VAL A 74 -0.03 15.31 -6.10
C VAL A 74 0.24 16.31 -7.23
N THR A 75 -0.77 17.02 -7.73
CA THR A 75 -0.58 18.02 -8.79
C THR A 75 0.29 19.18 -8.33
N ALA A 76 0.14 19.61 -7.07
CA ALA A 76 0.98 20.64 -6.46
C ALA A 76 2.46 20.20 -6.36
N ALA A 77 2.74 18.91 -6.16
CA ALA A 77 4.10 18.38 -6.11
C ALA A 77 4.80 18.35 -7.49
N PHE A 78 4.05 18.45 -8.59
CA PHE A 78 4.57 18.43 -9.96
C PHE A 78 4.07 19.63 -10.78
N PRO A 79 4.47 20.86 -10.42
CA PRO A 79 4.04 22.05 -11.14
C PRO A 79 4.51 21.99 -12.60
N ASN A 80 3.65 22.43 -13.52
CA ASN A 80 3.93 22.55 -14.96
C ASN A 80 4.30 21.23 -15.67
N ARG A 81 4.00 20.06 -15.08
CA ARG A 81 4.20 18.76 -15.73
C ARG A 81 2.88 18.16 -16.20
N LYS A 82 2.93 17.48 -17.34
CA LYS A 82 1.83 16.62 -17.79
C LYS A 82 1.85 15.32 -17.00
N LEU A 83 0.79 15.05 -16.25
CA LEU A 83 0.64 13.89 -15.40
C LEU A 83 -0.27 12.85 -16.06
N HIS A 84 0.33 11.71 -16.42
CA HIS A 84 -0.41 10.52 -16.80
C HIS A 84 -0.60 9.66 -15.56
N VAL A 85 -1.84 9.52 -15.09
CA VAL A 85 -2.19 8.80 -13.85
C VAL A 85 -2.88 7.49 -14.21
N ILE A 86 -2.31 6.37 -13.79
CA ILE A 86 -2.86 5.04 -13.94
C ILE A 86 -3.67 4.72 -12.69
N LEU A 87 -4.93 4.32 -12.87
CA LEU A 87 -5.90 4.03 -11.82
C LEU A 87 -6.55 2.67 -12.07
N ASP A 88 -7.04 2.03 -11.01
CA ASP A 88 -7.92 0.88 -11.13
C ASP A 88 -9.36 1.32 -11.50
N ASN A 89 -10.30 0.38 -11.57
CA ASN A 89 -11.69 0.66 -11.99
C ASN A 89 -12.65 1.05 -10.86
N LEU A 90 -12.14 1.44 -9.69
CA LEU A 90 -12.95 1.79 -8.54
C LEU A 90 -13.87 3.00 -8.80
N ASN A 91 -15.01 3.03 -8.10
CA ASN A 91 -16.04 4.05 -8.28
C ASN A 91 -15.59 5.48 -7.88
N THR A 92 -14.61 5.62 -6.99
CA THR A 92 -14.02 6.89 -6.55
C THR A 92 -13.21 7.56 -7.66
N HIS A 93 -12.58 6.76 -8.53
CA HIS A 93 -11.77 7.23 -9.66
C HIS A 93 -12.59 7.62 -10.89
N LYS A 94 -13.88 7.26 -10.91
CA LYS A 94 -14.80 7.57 -12.00
C LYS A 94 -15.53 8.88 -11.73
N LYS A 95 -16.09 9.48 -12.79
CA LYS A 95 -16.92 10.70 -12.72
C LYS A 95 -16.19 11.90 -12.10
N ASN A 96 -14.97 12.15 -12.57
CA ASN A 96 -14.07 13.22 -12.11
C ASN A 96 -13.89 14.31 -13.19
N GLU A 97 -14.84 14.44 -14.11
CA GLU A 97 -14.72 15.28 -15.32
C GLU A 97 -14.52 16.75 -14.98
N ASP A 98 -15.24 17.28 -13.99
CA ASP A 98 -15.12 18.69 -13.62
C ASP A 98 -13.77 18.99 -12.96
N TRP A 99 -13.23 18.06 -12.18
CA TRP A 99 -11.88 18.18 -11.63
C TRP A 99 -10.82 18.12 -12.73
N LEU A 100 -10.97 17.23 -13.72
CA LEU A 100 -10.06 17.11 -14.86
C LEU A 100 -10.10 18.36 -15.76
N LYS A 101 -11.26 19.00 -15.94
CA LYS A 101 -11.35 20.30 -16.64
C LYS A 101 -10.55 21.40 -15.94
N ALA A 102 -10.54 21.41 -14.61
CA ALA A 102 -9.73 22.34 -13.82
C ALA A 102 -8.23 22.00 -13.82
N HIS A 103 -7.86 20.75 -14.17
CA HIS A 103 -6.48 20.25 -14.19
C HIS A 103 -6.11 19.71 -15.58
N PRO A 104 -5.99 20.58 -16.61
CA PRO A 104 -5.81 20.17 -18.00
C PRO A 104 -4.48 19.43 -18.27
N ASN A 105 -3.52 19.53 -17.35
CA ASN A 105 -2.26 18.80 -17.40
C ASN A 105 -2.38 17.35 -16.89
N VAL A 106 -3.53 16.94 -16.35
CA VAL A 106 -3.73 15.60 -15.78
C VAL A 106 -4.59 14.75 -16.71
N GLN A 107 -4.14 13.53 -16.99
CA GLN A 107 -4.87 12.54 -17.76
C GLN A 107 -4.97 11.23 -16.99
N PHE A 108 -6.20 10.77 -16.76
CA PHE A 108 -6.46 9.48 -16.13
C PHE A 108 -6.49 8.36 -17.18
N HIS A 109 -5.82 7.25 -16.86
CA HIS A 109 -5.75 6.02 -17.61
C HIS A 109 -6.21 4.89 -16.70
N PHE A 110 -7.13 4.06 -17.17
CA PHE A 110 -7.68 2.98 -16.36
C PHE A 110 -7.07 1.65 -16.78
N THR A 111 -6.72 0.80 -15.81
CA THR A 111 -6.32 -0.58 -16.11
C THR A 111 -7.49 -1.34 -16.75
N PRO A 112 -7.22 -2.40 -17.55
CA PRO A 112 -8.29 -3.31 -17.97
C PRO A 112 -9.06 -3.87 -16.78
N THR A 113 -10.33 -4.23 -17.01
CA THR A 113 -11.16 -4.90 -16.00
C THR A 113 -10.47 -6.17 -15.50
N SER A 114 -10.46 -6.38 -14.18
CA SER A 114 -9.79 -7.51 -13.52
C SER A 114 -8.26 -7.55 -13.68
N ALA A 115 -7.64 -6.44 -14.08
CA ALA A 115 -6.18 -6.31 -14.23
C ALA A 115 -5.59 -5.24 -13.30
N SER A 116 -6.12 -5.11 -12.07
CA SER A 116 -5.62 -4.16 -11.07
C SER A 116 -4.16 -4.42 -10.70
N TRP A 117 -3.71 -5.68 -10.80
CA TRP A 117 -2.32 -6.09 -10.62
C TRP A 117 -1.30 -5.39 -11.54
N LEU A 118 -1.74 -4.74 -12.63
CA LEU A 118 -0.89 -3.90 -13.48
C LEU A 118 -0.57 -2.54 -12.82
N ASN A 119 -1.36 -2.11 -11.83
CA ASN A 119 -1.15 -0.88 -11.09
C ASN A 119 0.01 -1.06 -10.10
N GLN A 120 1.18 -0.53 -10.44
CA GLN A 120 2.43 -0.79 -9.72
C GLN A 120 2.41 -0.37 -8.24
N VAL A 121 1.57 0.58 -7.88
CA VAL A 121 1.41 0.99 -6.47
C VAL A 121 0.88 -0.15 -5.59
N GLU A 122 0.11 -1.11 -6.15
CA GLU A 122 -0.32 -2.31 -5.42
C GLU A 122 0.88 -3.19 -4.99
N VAL A 123 1.93 -3.24 -5.82
CA VAL A 123 3.19 -3.91 -5.48
C VAL A 123 3.84 -3.21 -4.30
N TRP A 124 3.87 -1.88 -4.31
CA TRP A 124 4.41 -1.11 -3.19
C TRP A 124 3.59 -1.30 -1.89
N PHE A 125 2.26 -1.35 -1.97
CA PHE A 125 1.42 -1.66 -0.80
C PHE A 125 1.72 -3.04 -0.21
N SER A 126 2.08 -4.02 -1.04
CA SER A 126 2.51 -5.34 -0.59
C SER A 126 3.87 -5.26 0.13
N ILE A 127 4.79 -4.44 -0.36
CA ILE A 127 6.09 -4.17 0.29
C ILE A 127 5.88 -3.48 1.63
N LEU A 128 5.10 -2.40 1.69
CA LEU A 128 4.71 -1.70 2.93
C LEU A 128 4.12 -2.68 3.95
N GLN A 129 3.19 -3.53 3.51
CA GLN A 129 2.56 -4.52 4.38
C GLN A 129 3.59 -5.49 4.95
N GLY A 130 4.45 -6.08 4.11
CA GLY A 130 5.41 -7.09 4.52
C GLY A 130 6.54 -6.54 5.39
N GLN A 131 7.08 -5.37 5.05
CA GLN A 131 8.26 -4.82 5.69
C GLN A 131 7.96 -3.93 6.90
N SER A 132 6.80 -3.27 6.93
CA SER A 132 6.53 -2.20 7.90
C SER A 132 5.30 -2.43 8.77
N LEU A 133 4.29 -3.15 8.28
CA LEU A 133 3.02 -3.34 9.00
C LEU A 133 2.83 -4.74 9.59
N SER A 134 3.59 -5.73 9.12
CA SER A 134 3.47 -7.11 9.61
C SER A 134 4.20 -7.26 10.93
N GLY A 135 3.48 -7.72 11.96
CA GLY A 135 4.06 -7.96 13.29
C GLY A 135 4.31 -6.70 14.12
N THR A 136 3.85 -5.51 13.68
CA THR A 136 3.95 -4.28 14.48
C THR A 136 2.79 -4.13 15.46
N SER A 137 2.99 -3.31 16.49
CA SER A 137 2.02 -3.00 17.54
C SER A 137 1.91 -1.49 17.68
N PHE A 138 0.70 -0.95 17.68
CA PHE A 138 0.42 0.48 17.77
C PHE A 138 -0.64 0.77 18.83
N THR A 139 -0.34 1.66 19.77
CA THR A 139 -1.25 2.06 20.87
C THR A 139 -2.17 3.21 20.49
N SER A 140 -1.99 3.79 19.30
CA SER A 140 -2.87 4.84 18.77
C SER A 140 -2.85 4.88 17.25
N LEU A 141 -3.89 5.49 16.66
CA LEU A 141 -3.92 5.74 15.22
C LEU A 141 -2.80 6.68 14.76
N LYS A 142 -2.46 7.69 15.58
CA LYS A 142 -1.40 8.65 15.30
C LYS A 142 -0.04 7.96 15.14
N GLN A 143 0.27 7.04 16.05
CA GLN A 143 1.52 6.27 16.01
C GLN A 143 1.63 5.43 14.72
N LEU A 144 0.52 4.82 14.27
CA LEU A 144 0.48 4.10 13.00
C LEU A 144 0.78 5.05 11.81
N GLN A 145 0.19 6.24 11.81
CA GLN A 145 0.38 7.22 10.73
C GLN A 145 1.83 7.71 10.68
N GLU A 146 2.37 8.14 11.83
CA GLU A 146 3.78 8.56 11.95
C GLU A 146 4.75 7.46 11.53
N HIS A 147 4.45 6.19 11.86
CA HIS A 147 5.25 5.03 11.44
C HIS A 147 5.22 4.82 9.92
N ILE A 148 4.05 4.94 9.29
CA ILE A 148 3.92 4.84 7.83
C ILE A 148 4.67 6.00 7.16
N ASP A 149 4.56 7.22 7.67
CA ASP A 149 5.23 8.40 7.11
C ASP A 149 6.75 8.26 7.20
N ALA A 150 7.27 7.82 8.35
CA ALA A 150 8.68 7.52 8.52
C ALA A 150 9.16 6.44 7.54
N TYR A 151 8.35 5.39 7.34
CA TYR A 151 8.66 4.35 6.36
C TYR A 151 8.66 4.87 4.92
N VAL A 152 7.68 5.70 4.52
CA VAL A 152 7.63 6.31 3.18
C VAL A 152 8.88 7.16 2.92
N ASN A 153 9.29 7.97 3.90
CA ASN A 153 10.50 8.79 3.80
C ASN A 153 11.75 7.91 3.61
N ALA A 154 11.94 6.90 4.48
CA ALA A 154 13.07 5.99 4.39
C ALA A 154 13.07 5.15 3.09
N TYR A 155 11.89 4.77 2.59
CA TYR A 155 11.74 4.08 1.31
C TYR A 155 12.15 4.99 0.14
N ASN A 156 11.72 6.25 0.16
CA ASN A 156 11.99 7.22 -0.90
C ASN A 156 13.48 7.58 -1.05
N ASP A 157 14.26 7.50 0.03
CA ASP A 157 15.72 7.73 -0.01
C ASP A 157 16.47 6.69 -0.87
N ARG A 158 15.90 5.49 -1.02
CA ARG A 158 16.48 4.38 -1.77
C ARG A 158 15.53 3.84 -2.84
N ALA A 159 14.53 4.64 -3.21
CA ALA A 159 13.52 4.21 -4.16
C ALA A 159 14.15 4.01 -5.54
N GLU A 160 13.82 2.88 -6.15
CA GLU A 160 14.21 2.53 -7.51
C GLU A 160 12.98 2.11 -8.31
N PRO A 161 12.96 2.36 -9.63
CA PRO A 161 11.88 1.92 -10.50
C PRO A 161 11.66 0.40 -10.42
N PHE A 162 10.40 -0.03 -10.45
CA PHE A 162 10.11 -1.45 -10.54
C PHE A 162 10.40 -1.98 -11.95
N VAL A 163 11.37 -2.90 -12.02
CA VAL A 163 11.73 -3.59 -13.26
C VAL A 163 10.90 -4.86 -13.40
N TRP A 164 9.98 -4.86 -14.36
CA TRP A 164 9.21 -6.05 -14.69
C TRP A 164 10.10 -7.09 -15.36
N THR A 165 10.19 -8.27 -14.76
CA THR A 165 10.92 -9.40 -15.34
C THR A 165 9.94 -10.52 -15.66
N LYS A 166 10.05 -11.07 -16.87
CA LYS A 166 9.26 -12.24 -17.26
C LYS A 166 9.88 -13.49 -16.66
N LYS A 167 9.24 -14.09 -15.67
CA LYS A 167 9.62 -15.41 -15.14
C LYS A 167 8.71 -16.49 -15.73
N LYS A 168 9.29 -17.57 -16.27
CA LYS A 168 8.53 -18.78 -16.62
C LYS A 168 8.08 -19.45 -15.32
N VAL A 169 6.82 -19.25 -14.93
CA VAL A 169 6.22 -19.93 -13.78
C VAL A 169 5.80 -21.32 -14.22
N ARG A 170 6.30 -22.37 -13.54
CA ARG A 170 5.81 -23.75 -13.71
C ARG A 170 4.80 -24.00 -12.61
N GLN A 171 3.68 -24.64 -12.94
CA GLN A 171 2.73 -25.10 -11.94
C GLN A 171 3.47 -25.99 -10.93
N ARG A 172 3.42 -25.63 -9.65
CA ARG A 172 3.91 -26.51 -8.58
C ARG A 172 3.04 -27.76 -8.60
N ARG A 173 3.57 -28.89 -9.07
CA ARG A 173 2.92 -30.19 -8.88
C ARG A 173 2.81 -30.40 -7.37
N PHE A 174 1.60 -30.57 -6.87
CA PHE A 174 1.40 -31.05 -5.51
C PHE A 174 2.14 -32.38 -5.38
N LYS A 175 3.18 -32.45 -4.54
CA LYS A 175 3.73 -33.74 -4.12
C LYS A 175 2.63 -34.39 -3.30
N GLY A 176 2.00 -35.43 -3.85
CA GLY A 176 1.03 -36.24 -3.09
C GLY A 176 1.71 -36.76 -1.84
N ARG A 177 1.40 -36.18 -0.68
CA ARG A 177 1.68 -36.84 0.60
C ARG A 177 0.75 -38.04 0.66
N ARG A 178 1.30 -39.25 0.54
CA ARG A 178 0.55 -40.48 0.85
C ARG A 178 0.12 -40.38 2.31
N ILE A 179 -1.18 -40.19 2.52
CA ILE A 179 -1.83 -40.48 3.80
C ILE A 179 -2.08 -41.98 3.78
N THR A 180 -1.16 -42.77 4.29
CA THR A 180 -1.42 -44.17 4.64
C THR A 180 -0.55 -44.56 5.83
N GLN A 181 -1.22 -45.19 6.80
CA GLN A 181 -0.75 -45.76 8.08
C GLN A 181 -0.90 -44.84 9.30
N LEU A 182 -2.16 -44.72 9.75
CA LEU A 182 -2.53 -44.92 11.16
C LEU A 182 -3.11 -46.33 11.28
#